data_AF-A0A9D1Z2P4-F1
#
_entry.id   AF-A0A9D1Z2P4-F1
#
_cell.length_a   1.000
_cell.length_b   1.000
_cell.length_c   1.000
_cell.angle_alpha   90.00
_cell.angle_beta   90.00
_cell.angle_gamma   90.00
#
_symmetry.space_group_name_H-M   'P 1'
#
loop_
_entity.id
_entity.type
_entity.pdbx_description
1 polymer ?
#
loop_
_entity_poly.entity_id
_entity_poly.type
_entity_poly.pdbx_seq_one_letter_code
_entity_poly.pdbx_strand_id
1 'polypeptide(L)'
;MTTWKRSRMAAGLLICLLAACNNEPLDPTGGPNDNYLEISFSRTTRADLDESGAGNFSEGDCVGLYIDNGSETRYRELTYTSGEWQPRLRRSEFGEGELTLAAHYPVLPETAADPTHAAFTLADNQSAEGFAASDLLFARQSIPADSYRATMTFTHALHRLRVEIQGEGVSTPSLRSRMNATVDLLTGEVTAAGDDFGWITPCTNSDGTYEAVIFPQAVDTYRDEEGLLKIPTAVREVVYKAPDQINGQPLTEFEAGKQLTIRLNLTSTGDPEWANRKVWVYGIKAPEESAWKQYFIDRLYDYYALAWKPEYGWYDCNKVDAVVGGVDCYMCWAAAASNLLHWWIEQNKSYIERYGKYQGPDYNYPLKKMPESDIFKSFCDSFKNEAGYTDEGINWFIQGKKPVSQPYIEPYNPAGYFKDVFPVNSTSTDLLSYSVGGLGKERFNNTIKDALANKKGIAVCKGTLKEGHFETIWGAEFDENGDVSAIYMADNNDRDYDEEFGVGCIRFKIRYEKYPEGATYTAYDTGYMEGSKPIAITRLILLPLAQDKWEEYFAQQASQADAE
;
A
#
# COMPACT_ATOMS: atom_id res chain seq x y z
N MET A 1 -12.59 -51.59 38.56
CA MET A 1 -11.73 -52.71 38.97
C MET A 1 -10.33 -52.14 39.21
N THR A 2 -10.02 -51.72 40.44
CA THR A 2 -9.16 -52.44 41.43
C THR A 2 -7.73 -52.66 40.91
N THR A 3 -6.70 -52.01 41.44
CA THR A 3 -6.09 -52.26 42.78
C THR A 3 -5.09 -51.12 43.13
N TRP A 4 -5.12 -50.47 44.31
CA TRP A 4 -4.53 -50.84 45.63
C TRP A 4 -2.97 -50.83 45.65
N LYS A 5 -2.23 -50.11 46.52
CA LYS A 5 -2.19 -50.02 48.01
C LYS A 5 -1.51 -48.68 48.40
N ARG A 6 -1.94 -47.83 49.35
CA ARG A 6 -2.07 -47.91 50.83
C ARG A 6 -0.84 -48.43 51.61
N SER A 7 -0.18 -47.54 52.36
CA SER A 7 0.06 -47.61 53.83
C SER A 7 0.95 -46.43 54.27
N ARG A 8 0.44 -45.46 55.06
CA ARG A 8 0.48 -45.30 56.55
C ARG A 8 1.45 -44.18 56.94
N MET A 9 0.93 -43.00 57.32
CA MET A 9 0.80 -42.48 58.70
C MET A 9 2.11 -42.38 59.49
N ALA A 10 2.57 -41.14 59.74
CA ALA A 10 2.69 -40.58 61.10
C ALA A 10 2.94 -39.07 61.02
N ALA A 11 2.27 -38.34 61.90
CA ALA A 11 2.31 -36.90 62.03
C ALA A 11 3.63 -36.40 62.65
N GLY A 12 4.09 -35.23 62.20
CA GLY A 12 5.16 -34.46 62.82
C GLY A 12 5.01 -33.01 62.40
N LEU A 13 4.40 -32.21 63.28
CA LEU A 13 4.33 -30.76 63.21
C LEU A 13 5.75 -30.18 63.28
N LEU A 14 6.20 -29.41 62.28
CA LEU A 14 7.15 -28.33 62.50
C LEU A 14 7.08 -27.32 61.34
N ILE A 15 6.58 -26.13 61.67
CA ILE A 15 6.65 -24.91 60.88
C ILE A 15 8.12 -24.48 60.82
N CYS A 16 8.67 -24.26 59.62
CA CYS A 16 9.79 -23.34 59.37
C CYS A 16 9.80 -22.96 57.88
N LEU A 17 9.19 -21.81 57.57
CA LEU A 17 9.48 -21.01 56.39
C LEU A 17 10.90 -20.44 56.57
N LEU A 18 11.83 -20.75 55.66
CA LEU A 18 13.04 -19.97 55.47
C LEU A 18 12.84 -19.09 54.24
N ALA A 19 12.08 -18.01 54.43
CA ALA A 19 12.24 -16.80 53.65
C ALA A 19 13.54 -16.15 54.15
N ALA A 20 14.57 -16.10 53.30
CA ALA A 20 15.73 -15.26 53.55
C ALA A 20 15.33 -13.80 53.29
N CYS A 21 14.59 -13.23 54.23
CA CYS A 21 14.43 -11.79 54.37
C CYS A 21 15.75 -11.26 54.93
N ASN A 22 16.66 -10.77 54.09
CA ASN A 22 17.61 -9.76 54.54
C ASN A 22 16.90 -8.40 54.51
N ASN A 23 15.92 -8.23 55.42
CA ASN A 23 15.57 -6.91 55.92
C ASN A 23 16.47 -6.69 57.13
N GLU A 24 17.68 -6.19 56.91
CA GLU A 24 18.32 -5.43 57.97
C GLU A 24 17.51 -4.13 58.13
N PRO A 25 17.01 -3.83 59.34
CA PRO A 25 16.54 -2.48 59.60
C PRO A 25 17.74 -1.57 59.44
N LEU A 26 17.66 -0.63 58.49
CA LEU A 26 18.55 0.52 58.44
C LEU A 26 18.51 1.17 59.81
N ASP A 27 19.58 0.98 60.58
CA ASP A 27 19.85 1.74 61.78
C ASP A 27 19.84 3.24 61.39
N PRO A 28 18.94 4.08 61.93
CA PRO A 28 18.91 5.51 61.61
C PRO A 28 20.07 6.29 62.26
N THR A 29 21.05 5.62 62.86
CA THR A 29 22.10 6.25 63.66
C THR A 29 23.51 5.77 63.33
N GLY A 30 23.86 5.72 62.04
CA GLY A 30 25.25 5.78 61.60
C GLY A 30 25.73 7.24 61.57
N GLY A 31 26.49 7.67 62.57
CA GLY A 31 27.00 9.04 62.68
C GLY A 31 27.90 9.48 61.51
N PRO A 32 28.04 10.80 61.28
CA PRO A 32 28.76 11.39 60.15
C PRO A 32 30.26 11.25 60.36
N ASN A 33 30.92 10.33 59.66
CA ASN A 33 32.38 10.23 59.77
C ASN A 33 33.11 9.87 58.48
N ASP A 34 32.53 10.21 57.35
CA ASP A 34 33.31 10.47 56.15
C ASP A 34 32.64 11.65 55.46
N ASN A 35 33.30 12.80 55.39
CA ASN A 35 32.81 14.03 54.75
C ASN A 35 32.60 13.88 53.22
N TYR A 36 32.40 12.66 52.73
CA TYR A 36 32.27 12.28 51.34
C TYR A 36 30.81 12.12 50.94
N LEU A 37 30.52 12.44 49.69
CA LEU A 37 29.24 12.17 49.06
C LEU A 37 29.11 10.66 48.80
N GLU A 38 28.02 10.08 49.28
CA GLU A 38 27.59 8.72 48.95
C GLU A 38 26.67 8.81 47.73
N ILE A 39 27.24 8.60 46.55
CA ILE A 39 26.53 8.70 45.27
C ILE A 39 26.18 7.29 44.79
N SER A 40 24.90 7.06 44.55
CA SER A 40 24.36 5.82 44.02
C SER A 40 23.64 6.12 42.71
N PHE A 41 24.02 5.41 41.65
CA PHE A 41 23.34 5.47 40.37
C PHE A 41 22.50 4.22 40.16
N SER A 42 21.24 4.41 39.77
CA SER A 42 20.35 3.34 39.35
C SER A 42 19.80 3.64 37.96
N ARG A 43 19.46 2.61 37.19
CA ARG A 43 18.80 2.77 35.89
C ARG A 43 17.31 2.53 36.06
N THR A 44 16.46 3.47 35.62
CA THR A 44 15.06 3.13 35.37
C THR A 44 14.94 2.46 34.01
N THR A 45 14.13 1.40 34.00
CA THR A 45 13.92 0.49 32.88
C THR A 45 13.57 1.20 31.59
N ARG A 46 14.27 0.87 30.48
CA ARG A 46 13.73 0.72 29.10
C ARG A 46 14.78 0.57 27.96
N ALA A 47 15.86 -0.17 28.16
CA ALA A 47 16.57 -0.87 27.08
C ALA A 47 17.24 -2.11 27.70
N ASP A 48 17.21 -3.26 27.00
CA ASP A 48 17.21 -4.61 27.57
C ASP A 48 17.98 -4.84 28.88
N LEU A 49 17.18 -5.20 29.88
CA LEU A 49 17.56 -5.71 31.19
C LEU A 49 17.27 -7.22 31.17
N ASP A 50 17.82 -7.99 32.11
CA ASP A 50 17.43 -9.39 32.24
C ASP A 50 15.89 -9.56 32.36
N GLU A 51 15.37 -10.80 32.35
CA GLU A 51 13.92 -11.11 32.35
C GLU A 51 13.10 -10.39 33.46
N SER A 52 13.76 -9.77 34.45
CA SER A 52 13.14 -9.01 35.55
C SER A 52 13.04 -7.50 35.33
N GLY A 53 13.71 -6.93 34.32
CA GLY A 53 13.71 -5.49 34.13
C GLY A 53 14.65 -4.72 35.06
N ALA A 54 15.81 -5.24 35.46
CA ALA A 54 16.83 -4.49 36.23
C ALA A 54 18.19 -4.44 35.51
N GLY A 55 18.89 -3.28 35.55
CA GLY A 55 20.23 -3.11 34.96
C GLY A 55 21.17 -2.40 35.91
N ASN A 56 22.40 -2.90 35.99
CA ASN A 56 23.44 -2.38 36.87
C ASN A 56 24.60 -1.83 36.04
N PHE A 57 25.25 -0.79 36.55
CA PHE A 57 26.56 -0.37 36.04
C PHE A 57 27.57 -1.48 36.27
N SER A 58 28.49 -1.63 35.32
CA SER A 58 29.53 -2.65 35.31
C SER A 58 30.89 -2.05 35.65
N GLU A 59 31.82 -2.90 36.09
CA GLU A 59 33.20 -2.49 36.38
C GLU A 59 33.80 -1.77 35.17
N GLY A 60 34.34 -0.57 35.40
CA GLY A 60 34.92 0.28 34.36
C GLY A 60 33.95 1.27 33.71
N ASP A 61 32.65 1.23 34.01
CA ASP A 61 31.71 2.26 33.54
C ASP A 61 32.11 3.65 34.08
N CYS A 62 32.08 4.66 33.21
CA CYS A 62 32.39 6.04 33.56
C CYS A 62 31.16 6.94 33.42
N VAL A 63 30.92 7.80 34.42
CA VAL A 63 29.85 8.79 34.46
C VAL A 63 30.46 10.18 34.59
N GLY A 64 29.99 11.11 33.77
CA GLY A 64 30.31 12.53 33.92
C GLY A 64 29.33 13.17 34.90
N LEU A 65 29.83 13.95 35.86
CA LEU A 65 29.05 14.53 36.95
C LEU A 65 29.37 16.03 37.09
N TYR A 66 28.37 16.87 36.86
CA TYR A 66 28.38 18.28 37.25
C TYR A 66 27.77 18.44 38.64
N ILE A 67 28.42 19.29 39.45
CA ILE A 67 28.01 19.63 40.81
C ILE A 67 27.94 21.15 40.88
N ASP A 68 26.73 21.67 41.04
CA ASP A 68 26.43 23.10 41.12
C ASP A 68 25.99 23.46 42.54
N ASN A 69 26.57 24.53 43.10
CA ASN A 69 26.19 25.08 44.41
C ASN A 69 25.40 26.40 44.31
N GLY A 70 24.97 26.78 43.11
CA GLY A 70 24.26 28.02 42.82
C GLY A 70 25.16 29.23 42.54
N SER A 71 26.48 29.10 42.73
CA SER A 71 27.47 30.14 42.41
C SER A 71 28.58 29.65 41.48
N GLU A 72 28.94 28.37 41.57
CA GLU A 72 29.98 27.72 40.77
C GLU A 72 29.52 26.31 40.41
N THR A 73 29.79 25.91 39.18
CA THR A 73 29.57 24.56 38.68
C THR A 73 30.90 23.87 38.43
N ARG A 74 31.07 22.64 38.94
CA ARG A 74 32.30 21.86 38.80
C ARG A 74 32.02 20.48 38.19
N TYR A 75 32.93 20.02 37.34
CA TYR A 75 32.85 18.73 36.66
C TYR A 75 33.76 17.67 37.31
N ARG A 76 33.29 16.42 37.36
CA ARG A 76 34.05 15.23 37.76
C ARG A 76 33.66 14.04 36.91
N GLU A 77 34.63 13.20 36.56
CA GLU A 77 34.36 11.87 36.03
C GLU A 77 34.47 10.85 37.17
N LEU A 78 33.48 9.96 37.25
CA LEU A 78 33.46 8.86 38.21
C LEU A 78 33.53 7.54 37.45
N THR A 79 34.42 6.64 37.86
CA THR A 79 34.53 5.28 37.33
C THR A 79 34.03 4.29 38.37
N TYR A 80 33.20 3.33 37.94
CA TYR A 80 32.75 2.24 38.80
C TYR A 80 33.87 1.23 38.97
N THR A 81 34.41 1.11 40.19
CA THR A 81 35.54 0.22 40.50
C THR A 81 35.31 -0.50 41.81
N SER A 82 35.35 -1.83 41.78
CA SER A 82 35.22 -2.71 42.94
C SER A 82 33.95 -2.46 43.76
N GLY A 83 32.84 -2.15 43.09
CA GLY A 83 31.54 -1.92 43.71
C GLY A 83 31.25 -0.47 44.15
N GLU A 84 32.21 0.45 44.01
CA GLU A 84 32.06 1.86 44.40
C GLU A 84 32.40 2.81 43.23
N TRP A 85 31.85 4.03 43.26
CA TRP A 85 32.21 5.10 42.32
C TRP A 85 33.43 5.87 42.81
N GLN A 86 34.46 5.94 41.97
CA GLN A 86 35.74 6.58 42.27
C GLN A 86 36.07 7.70 41.28
N PRO A 87 36.72 8.80 41.72
CA PRO A 87 37.17 9.06 43.08
C PRO A 87 36.00 9.42 44.02
N ARG A 88 36.09 9.03 45.29
CA ARG A 88 35.17 9.53 46.32
C ARG A 88 35.30 11.05 46.43
N LEU A 89 34.16 11.74 46.44
CA LEU A 89 34.11 13.22 46.41
C LEU A 89 33.81 13.78 47.80
N ARG A 90 34.61 14.70 48.33
CA ARG A 90 34.32 15.34 49.62
C ARG A 90 33.26 16.42 49.44
N ARG A 91 32.17 16.38 50.20
CA ARG A 91 31.08 17.36 50.11
C ARG A 91 31.58 18.79 50.28
N SER A 92 32.46 19.01 51.26
CA SER A 92 33.02 20.34 51.57
C SER A 92 33.81 20.96 50.41
N GLU A 93 34.24 20.17 49.43
CA GLU A 93 34.94 20.70 48.25
C GLU A 93 33.99 21.51 47.36
N PHE A 94 32.68 21.29 47.42
CA PHE A 94 31.69 21.90 46.53
C PHE A 94 30.91 23.05 47.17
N GLY A 95 31.33 23.50 48.35
CA GLY A 95 30.75 24.66 49.04
C GLY A 95 29.68 24.30 50.06
N GLU A 96 29.30 25.33 50.82
CA GLU A 96 28.25 25.27 51.84
C GLU A 96 26.89 25.48 51.19
N GLY A 97 25.88 24.70 51.56
CA GLY A 97 24.53 24.83 51.03
C GLY A 97 24.05 23.66 50.17
N GLU A 98 22.90 23.85 49.54
CA GLU A 98 22.32 22.88 48.61
C GLU A 98 23.25 22.64 47.42
N LEU A 99 23.37 21.39 47.00
CA LEU A 99 24.07 21.01 45.76
C LEU A 99 23.08 20.43 44.77
N THR A 100 23.18 20.83 43.50
CA THR A 100 22.52 20.18 42.38
C THR A 100 23.52 19.34 41.61
N LEU A 101 23.26 18.04 41.55
CA LEU A 101 24.07 17.06 40.84
C LEU A 101 23.39 16.72 39.52
N ALA A 102 24.13 16.79 38.41
CA ALA A 102 23.68 16.41 37.07
C ALA A 102 24.68 15.43 36.47
N ALA A 103 24.21 14.21 36.20
CA ALA A 103 25.04 13.09 35.74
C ALA A 103 24.61 12.64 34.35
N HIS A 104 25.59 12.27 33.52
CA HIS A 104 25.35 11.73 32.18
C HIS A 104 26.22 10.49 31.92
N TYR A 105 25.69 9.57 31.12
CA TYR A 105 26.37 8.36 30.66
C TYR A 105 26.04 8.11 29.18
N PRO A 106 27.03 7.78 28.33
CA PRO A 106 28.47 7.74 28.63
C PRO A 106 29.04 9.15 28.88
N VAL A 107 30.28 9.24 29.37
CA VAL A 107 31.04 10.51 29.42
C VAL A 107 31.15 11.07 28.01
N LEU A 108 30.77 12.35 27.84
CA LEU A 108 30.88 13.05 26.57
C LEU A 108 32.17 13.88 26.49
N PRO A 109 32.81 13.98 25.31
CA PRO A 109 34.01 14.78 25.15
C PRO A 109 33.71 16.27 25.27
N GLU A 110 34.64 17.01 25.88
CA GLU A 110 34.57 18.47 25.99
C GLU A 110 34.92 19.12 24.65
N THR A 111 33.91 19.37 23.80
CA THR A 111 34.11 19.86 22.43
C THR A 111 33.66 21.31 22.20
N ALA A 112 32.96 21.92 23.16
CA ALA A 112 32.39 23.25 23.01
C ALA A 112 33.16 24.31 23.81
N ALA A 113 32.98 25.58 23.44
CA ALA A 113 33.51 26.72 24.20
C ALA A 113 32.86 26.83 25.60
N ASP A 114 31.64 26.31 25.74
CA ASP A 114 30.95 26.14 27.01
C ASP A 114 31.01 24.65 27.41
N PRO A 115 31.71 24.30 28.50
CA PRO A 115 31.86 22.92 28.92
C PRO A 115 30.55 22.28 29.39
N THR A 116 29.49 23.06 29.62
CA THR A 116 28.18 22.53 30.04
C THR A 116 27.31 22.09 28.87
N HIS A 117 27.75 22.34 27.63
CA HIS A 117 27.08 21.94 26.41
C HIS A 117 27.98 21.02 25.58
N ALA A 118 27.51 19.82 25.25
CA ALA A 118 28.25 18.88 24.40
C ALA A 118 27.61 18.71 23.03
N ALA A 119 28.44 18.61 21.99
CA ALA A 119 27.98 18.13 20.69
C ALA A 119 27.78 16.61 20.77
N PHE A 120 26.67 16.12 20.22
CA PHE A 120 26.34 14.69 20.21
C PHE A 120 25.88 14.28 18.82
N THR A 121 26.45 13.19 18.31
CA THR A 121 26.17 12.66 16.98
C THR A 121 25.71 11.22 17.11
N LEU A 122 24.57 10.89 16.48
CA LEU A 122 24.09 9.51 16.44
C LEU A 122 24.96 8.67 15.52
N ALA A 123 25.17 7.40 15.88
CA ALA A 123 25.73 6.44 14.94
C ALA A 123 24.72 6.15 13.83
N ASP A 124 25.18 6.17 12.58
CA ASP A 124 24.41 5.73 11.41
C ASP A 124 24.20 4.21 11.41
N ASN A 125 25.08 3.46 12.07
CA ASN A 125 24.93 2.04 12.32
C ASN A 125 24.79 1.74 13.82
N GLN A 126 23.56 1.51 14.27
CA GLN A 126 23.23 1.09 15.62
C GLN A 126 23.07 -0.43 15.75
N SER A 127 23.55 -1.24 14.80
CA SER A 127 23.38 -2.70 14.86
C SER A 127 24.23 -3.40 15.94
N ALA A 128 25.17 -2.68 16.56
CA ALA A 128 26.11 -3.18 17.56
C ALA A 128 26.49 -2.04 18.55
N GLU A 129 27.78 -1.79 18.77
CA GLU A 129 28.29 -0.76 19.70
C GLU A 129 27.72 0.65 19.43
N GLY A 130 27.32 0.95 18.19
CA GLY A 130 26.71 2.22 17.84
C GLY A 130 25.38 2.51 18.54
N PHE A 131 24.62 1.47 18.96
CA PHE A 131 23.43 1.67 19.77
C PHE A 131 23.81 2.20 21.16
N ALA A 132 24.73 1.53 21.84
CA ALA A 132 25.21 1.94 23.16
C ALA A 132 25.90 3.31 23.13
N ALA A 133 26.64 3.62 22.06
CA ALA A 133 27.25 4.93 21.87
C ALA A 133 26.22 6.05 21.63
N SER A 134 25.04 5.71 21.09
CA SER A 134 23.95 6.65 20.85
C SER A 134 22.98 6.76 22.04
N ASP A 135 23.03 5.82 22.99
CA ASP A 135 22.08 5.76 24.11
C ASP A 135 22.51 6.64 25.30
N LEU A 136 22.22 7.93 25.20
CA LEU A 136 22.52 8.91 26.24
C LEU A 136 21.55 8.79 27.41
N LEU A 137 22.10 8.55 28.60
CA LEU A 137 21.39 8.55 29.87
C LEU A 137 21.69 9.84 30.65
N PHE A 138 20.68 10.37 31.31
CA PHE A 138 20.80 11.53 32.18
C PHE A 138 20.10 11.32 33.53
N ALA A 139 20.68 11.86 34.61
CA ALA A 139 20.08 11.90 35.93
C ALA A 139 20.37 13.25 36.61
N ARG A 140 19.41 13.78 37.36
CA ARG A 140 19.58 15.02 38.12
C ARG A 140 18.97 14.90 39.51
N GLN A 141 19.66 15.44 40.51
CA GLN A 141 19.19 15.46 41.89
C GLN A 141 19.75 16.65 42.67
N SER A 142 18.91 17.30 43.45
CA SER A 142 19.33 18.29 44.44
C SER A 142 19.41 17.67 45.83
N ILE A 143 20.48 17.96 46.57
CA ILE A 143 20.69 17.50 47.95
C ILE A 143 20.86 18.70 48.89
N PRO A 144 20.16 18.74 50.05
CA PRO A 144 20.30 19.82 51.02
C PRO A 144 21.71 19.94 51.61
N ALA A 145 22.01 21.08 52.24
CA ALA A 145 23.29 21.39 52.89
C ALA A 145 23.82 20.26 53.79
N ASP A 146 22.94 19.68 54.61
CA ASP A 146 23.31 18.66 55.61
C ASP A 146 23.20 17.22 55.09
N SER A 147 22.88 17.03 53.80
CA SER A 147 22.78 15.70 53.19
C SER A 147 24.08 15.31 52.48
N TYR A 148 24.50 14.06 52.67
CA TYR A 148 25.68 13.45 52.04
C TYR A 148 25.31 12.37 51.03
N ARG A 149 24.03 11.99 50.93
CA ARG A 149 23.58 10.91 50.07
C ARG A 149 22.86 11.46 48.83
N ALA A 150 23.30 11.02 47.66
CA ALA A 150 22.62 11.23 46.39
C ALA A 150 22.26 9.87 45.79
N THR A 151 20.97 9.66 45.54
CA THR A 151 20.44 8.52 44.80
C THR A 151 19.86 9.02 43.48
N MET A 152 20.64 8.84 42.43
CA MET A 152 20.39 9.38 41.11
C MET A 152 19.87 8.27 40.19
N THR A 153 18.70 8.50 39.62
CA THR A 153 18.03 7.55 38.74
C THR A 153 18.16 8.02 37.30
N PHE A 154 18.89 7.25 36.50
CA PHE A 154 19.08 7.52 35.08
C PHE A 154 17.82 7.23 34.28
N THR A 155 17.49 8.17 33.40
CA THR A 155 16.51 8.06 32.33
C THR A 155 17.19 8.29 30.99
N HIS A 156 16.67 7.69 29.92
CA HIS A 156 17.13 7.98 28.57
C HIS A 156 16.81 9.44 28.20
N ALA A 157 17.82 10.17 27.72
CA ALA A 157 17.66 11.53 27.24
C ALA A 157 17.10 11.57 25.80
N LEU A 158 17.15 10.44 25.08
CA LEU A 158 16.71 10.30 23.70
C LEU A 158 15.36 9.57 23.57
N HIS A 159 14.82 9.52 22.35
CA HIS A 159 13.61 8.78 22.03
C HIS A 159 13.96 7.44 21.39
N ARG A 160 13.25 6.37 21.76
CA ARG A 160 13.43 5.03 21.17
C ARG A 160 12.37 4.72 20.12
N LEU A 161 12.79 4.29 18.94
CA LEU A 161 11.91 3.67 17.96
C LEU A 161 12.05 2.15 18.03
N ARG A 162 10.92 1.44 18.16
CA ARG A 162 10.85 -0.02 18.00
C ARG A 162 9.97 -0.36 16.83
N VAL A 163 10.45 -1.18 15.91
CA VAL A 163 9.74 -1.56 14.69
C VAL A 163 9.59 -3.08 14.64
N GLU A 164 8.34 -3.53 14.51
CA GLU A 164 7.97 -4.91 14.25
C GLU A 164 7.41 -4.98 12.84
N ILE A 165 8.04 -5.75 11.96
CA ILE A 165 7.60 -5.90 10.57
C ILE A 165 7.36 -7.38 10.28
N GLN A 166 6.14 -7.69 9.87
CA GLN A 166 5.75 -9.00 9.37
C GLN A 166 5.51 -8.91 7.86
N GLY A 167 5.93 -9.90 7.09
CA GLY A 167 5.77 -9.93 5.64
C GLY A 167 6.84 -10.77 4.95
N GLU A 168 6.53 -11.31 3.77
CA GLU A 168 7.46 -12.14 3.01
C GLU A 168 8.52 -11.27 2.30
N GLY A 169 9.79 -11.69 2.32
CA GLY A 169 10.87 -10.99 1.61
C GLY A 169 11.25 -9.62 2.18
N VAL A 170 10.90 -9.33 3.44
CA VAL A 170 11.29 -8.09 4.13
C VAL A 170 12.72 -8.22 4.64
N SER A 171 13.50 -7.15 4.48
CA SER A 171 14.85 -7.02 5.04
C SER A 171 14.90 -5.91 6.11
N THR A 172 16.05 -5.75 6.76
CA THR A 172 16.27 -4.76 7.82
C THR A 172 15.85 -3.35 7.36
N PRO A 173 14.91 -2.68 8.07
CA PRO A 173 14.51 -1.33 7.72
C PRO A 173 15.61 -0.32 8.07
N SER A 174 15.57 0.86 7.47
CA SER A 174 16.35 2.02 7.88
C SER A 174 15.44 3.07 8.51
N LEU A 175 15.89 3.73 9.57
CA LEU A 175 15.12 4.75 10.30
C LEU A 175 15.71 6.13 10.02
N ARG A 176 14.86 7.08 9.65
CA ARG A 176 15.29 8.45 9.40
C ARG A 176 15.44 9.20 10.72
N SER A 177 16.52 9.97 10.87
CA SER A 177 16.65 10.93 11.97
C SER A 177 17.54 12.11 11.61
N ARG A 178 17.43 13.21 12.36
CA ARG A 178 18.51 14.18 12.46
C ARG A 178 19.72 13.53 13.13
N MET A 179 20.92 13.81 12.61
CA MET A 179 22.12 13.08 13.05
C MET A 179 22.96 13.84 14.09
N ASN A 180 22.71 15.13 14.30
CA ASN A 180 23.49 15.96 15.21
C ASN A 180 22.60 16.75 16.18
N ALA A 181 23.06 16.88 17.42
CA ALA A 181 22.41 17.66 18.47
C ALA A 181 23.42 18.34 19.39
N THR A 182 22.93 19.29 20.19
CA THR A 182 23.62 19.80 21.37
C THR A 182 22.88 19.31 22.62
N VAL A 183 23.64 18.87 23.62
CA VAL A 183 23.15 18.37 24.90
C VAL A 183 23.55 19.35 25.99
N ASP A 184 22.59 19.85 26.76
CA ASP A 184 22.84 20.57 28.01
C ASP A 184 23.08 19.55 29.13
N LEU A 185 24.32 19.51 29.64
CA LEU A 185 24.77 18.53 30.64
C LEU A 185 24.36 18.89 32.07
N LEU A 186 23.69 20.02 32.29
CA LEU A 186 23.11 20.41 33.58
C LEU A 186 21.62 20.07 33.66
N THR A 187 20.93 20.07 32.52
CA THR A 187 19.48 19.83 32.45
C THR A 187 19.11 18.50 31.80
N GLY A 188 20.00 17.93 30.98
CA GLY A 188 19.74 16.76 30.15
C GLY A 188 18.95 17.06 28.89
N GLU A 189 18.68 18.34 28.61
CA GLU A 189 17.93 18.76 27.42
C GLU A 189 18.76 18.52 26.15
N VAL A 190 18.13 17.90 25.15
CA VAL A 190 18.77 17.59 23.87
C VAL A 190 18.09 18.38 22.77
N THR A 191 18.84 19.25 22.12
CA THR A 191 18.36 20.09 21.01
C THR A 191 18.97 19.61 19.71
N ALA A 192 18.17 18.96 18.87
CA ALA A 192 18.59 18.54 17.53
C ALA A 192 18.82 19.77 16.62
N ALA A 193 19.98 19.83 15.97
CA ALA A 193 20.41 21.00 15.19
C ALA A 193 20.35 20.76 13.68
N GLY A 194 20.00 21.80 12.91
CA GLY A 194 20.06 21.82 11.45
C GLY A 194 19.05 20.90 10.74
N ASP A 195 19.23 20.79 9.42
CA ASP A 195 18.43 19.94 8.51
C ASP A 195 19.23 18.74 7.99
N ASP A 196 20.22 18.30 8.75
CA ASP A 196 21.08 17.17 8.40
C ASP A 196 20.44 15.85 8.87
N PHE A 197 19.70 15.22 7.94
CA PHE A 197 19.05 13.94 8.14
C PHE A 197 19.89 12.79 7.60
N GLY A 198 19.92 11.69 8.36
CA GLY A 198 20.55 10.44 7.98
C GLY A 198 19.62 9.24 8.14
N TRP A 199 20.10 8.09 7.67
CA TRP A 199 19.43 6.80 7.76
C TRP A 199 20.20 5.91 8.74
N ILE A 200 19.54 5.53 9.82
CA ILE A 200 20.08 4.69 10.88
C ILE A 200 19.74 3.23 10.58
N THR A 201 20.76 2.38 10.56
CA THR A 201 20.62 0.93 10.60
C THR A 201 20.35 0.50 12.04
N PRO A 202 19.17 -0.08 12.35
CA PRO A 202 18.80 -0.42 13.72
C PRO A 202 19.52 -1.66 14.25
N CYS A 203 19.52 -1.84 15.57
CA CYS A 203 19.79 -3.13 16.18
C CYS A 203 18.64 -4.10 15.91
N THR A 204 18.98 -5.39 15.76
CA THR A 204 18.00 -6.47 15.63
C THR A 204 17.96 -7.23 16.94
N ASN A 205 16.78 -7.26 17.55
CA ASN A 205 16.53 -7.97 18.80
C ASN A 205 16.36 -9.47 18.57
N SER A 206 16.48 -10.24 19.65
CA SER A 206 16.31 -11.69 19.64
C SER A 206 14.90 -12.14 19.22
N ASP A 207 13.89 -11.29 19.40
CA ASP A 207 12.51 -11.51 18.96
C ASP A 207 12.27 -11.13 17.48
N GLY A 208 13.30 -10.68 16.76
CA GLY A 208 13.21 -10.24 15.37
C GLY A 208 12.68 -8.81 15.19
N THR A 209 12.44 -8.07 16.27
CA THR A 209 12.12 -6.63 16.19
C THR A 209 13.38 -5.79 15.98
N TYR A 210 13.20 -4.59 15.46
CA TYR A 210 14.28 -3.63 15.23
C TYR A 210 14.18 -2.46 16.21
N GLU A 211 15.30 -2.01 16.76
CA GLU A 211 15.35 -0.84 17.64
C GLU A 211 16.43 0.16 17.23
N ALA A 212 16.14 1.46 17.41
CA ALA A 212 17.11 2.53 17.27
C ALA A 212 16.74 3.70 18.20
N VAL A 213 17.74 4.47 18.61
CA VAL A 213 17.56 5.72 19.33
C VAL A 213 17.71 6.92 18.40
N ILE A 214 16.82 7.90 18.57
CA ILE A 214 16.77 9.14 17.79
C ILE A 214 16.65 10.34 18.72
N PHE A 215 16.99 11.53 18.23
CA PHE A 215 16.79 12.75 19.02
C PHE A 215 15.31 13.09 19.24
N PRO A 216 14.97 13.65 20.40
CA PRO A 216 13.69 14.31 20.61
C PRO A 216 13.52 15.47 19.61
N GLN A 217 12.39 15.50 18.89
CA GLN A 217 12.13 16.48 17.83
C GLN A 217 10.68 16.41 17.33
N ALA A 218 10.23 17.47 16.64
CA ALA A 218 8.93 17.48 15.98
C ALA A 218 8.81 16.40 14.90
N VAL A 219 7.60 15.88 14.70
CA VAL A 219 7.37 14.74 13.80
C VAL A 219 7.02 15.14 12.36
N ASP A 220 6.69 16.40 12.10
CA ASP A 220 6.09 16.83 10.82
C ASP A 220 6.93 16.48 9.59
N THR A 221 8.25 16.65 9.67
CA THR A 221 9.19 16.33 8.57
C THR A 221 9.23 14.84 8.20
N TYR A 222 8.68 13.97 9.04
CA TYR A 222 8.60 12.52 8.81
C TYR A 222 7.28 12.09 8.14
N ARG A 223 6.39 13.05 7.83
CA ARG A 223 5.14 12.84 7.05
C ARG A 223 5.30 13.13 5.55
N ASP A 224 6.45 13.67 5.16
CA ASP A 224 6.80 13.96 3.77
C ASP A 224 7.15 12.69 2.97
N GLU A 225 7.51 12.85 1.69
CA GLU A 225 7.80 11.73 0.77
C GLU A 225 8.95 10.83 1.23
N GLU A 226 9.92 11.36 1.98
CA GLU A 226 11.04 10.59 2.51
C GLU A 226 10.66 9.71 3.72
N GLY A 227 9.57 10.04 4.40
CA GLY A 227 9.00 9.26 5.51
C GLY A 227 9.89 9.11 6.76
N LEU A 228 9.46 8.21 7.65
CA LEU A 228 10.14 7.82 8.88
C LEU A 228 10.98 6.55 8.69
N LEU A 229 10.46 5.56 7.95
CA LEU A 229 11.15 4.30 7.70
C LEU A 229 11.29 4.04 6.20
N LYS A 230 12.41 3.45 5.81
CA LYS A 230 12.59 2.75 4.53
C LYS A 230 12.65 1.28 4.79
N ILE A 231 11.80 0.52 4.12
CA ILE A 231 11.64 -0.92 4.34
C ILE A 231 11.92 -1.62 3.01
N PRO A 232 13.12 -2.16 2.81
CA PRO A 232 13.44 -2.88 1.59
C PRO A 232 12.75 -4.25 1.60
N THR A 233 12.01 -4.53 0.52
CA THR A 233 11.36 -5.80 0.23
C THR A 233 12.04 -6.46 -0.98
N ALA A 234 11.70 -7.71 -1.27
CA ALA A 234 12.21 -8.41 -2.46
C ALA A 234 11.93 -7.69 -3.80
N VAL A 235 10.90 -6.83 -3.86
CA VAL A 235 10.45 -6.18 -5.11
C VAL A 235 10.64 -4.67 -5.13
N ARG A 236 10.60 -3.99 -3.97
CA ARG A 236 10.74 -2.53 -3.86
C ARG A 236 11.16 -2.08 -2.46
N GLU A 237 11.51 -0.82 -2.32
CA GLU A 237 11.56 -0.13 -1.03
C GLU A 237 10.19 0.47 -0.71
N VAL A 238 9.68 0.21 0.49
CA VAL A 238 8.44 0.82 1.02
C VAL A 238 8.82 1.94 1.97
N VAL A 239 8.26 3.14 1.75
CA VAL A 239 8.42 4.27 2.67
C VAL A 239 7.23 4.31 3.62
N TYR A 240 7.49 4.23 4.92
CA TYR A 240 6.49 4.41 5.96
C TYR A 240 6.61 5.82 6.55
N LYS A 241 5.53 6.60 6.47
CA LYS A 241 5.42 7.94 7.05
C LYS A 241 5.03 7.86 8.52
N ALA A 242 5.46 8.83 9.33
CA ALA A 242 5.04 8.90 10.72
C ALA A 242 3.51 9.06 10.83
N PRO A 243 2.84 8.39 11.79
CA PRO A 243 1.39 8.45 11.91
C PRO A 243 0.91 9.82 12.40
N ASP A 244 -0.32 10.20 12.04
CA ASP A 244 -0.96 11.43 12.54
C ASP A 244 -1.35 11.31 14.01
N GLN A 245 -1.66 10.10 14.47
CA GLN A 245 -2.15 9.85 15.82
C GLN A 245 -1.58 8.57 16.43
N ILE A 246 -1.45 8.58 17.76
CA ILE A 246 -1.18 7.41 18.59
C ILE A 246 -2.29 7.34 19.64
N ASN A 247 -2.96 6.18 19.74
CA ASN A 247 -4.06 5.96 20.70
C ASN A 247 -5.16 7.05 20.64
N GLY A 248 -5.45 7.56 19.44
CA GLY A 248 -6.45 8.61 19.20
C GLY A 248 -6.02 10.02 19.61
N GLN A 249 -4.75 10.23 20.00
CA GLN A 249 -4.17 11.55 20.26
C GLN A 249 -3.19 11.92 19.15
N PRO A 250 -3.10 13.21 18.76
CA PRO A 250 -2.11 13.66 17.78
C PRO A 250 -0.69 13.31 18.22
N LEU A 251 0.11 12.77 17.28
CA LEU A 251 1.55 12.69 17.43
C LEU A 251 2.15 13.99 16.94
N THR A 252 2.76 14.79 17.82
CA THR A 252 3.36 16.08 17.44
C THR A 252 4.89 16.06 17.52
N GLU A 253 5.44 15.24 18.41
CA GLU A 253 6.88 15.16 18.66
C GLU A 253 7.31 13.78 19.16
N PHE A 254 8.57 13.44 18.89
CA PHE A 254 9.30 12.40 19.59
C PHE A 254 9.84 12.99 20.89
N GLU A 255 9.38 12.49 22.04
CA GLU A 255 9.76 13.01 23.35
C GLU A 255 10.93 12.23 23.97
N ALA A 256 11.78 12.92 24.74
CA ALA A 256 12.86 12.32 25.53
C ALA A 256 12.32 11.23 26.49
N GLY A 257 13.04 10.12 26.59
CA GLY A 257 12.70 9.01 27.49
C GLY A 257 11.45 8.21 27.10
N LYS A 258 10.82 8.52 25.96
CA LYS A 258 9.67 7.77 25.43
C LYS A 258 10.11 6.76 24.37
N GLN A 259 9.19 5.84 24.08
CA GLN A 259 9.31 4.91 22.97
C GLN A 259 8.06 4.94 22.10
N LEU A 260 8.27 4.97 20.79
CA LEU A 260 7.25 4.67 19.79
C LEU A 260 7.45 3.24 19.26
N THR A 261 6.41 2.41 19.38
CA THR A 261 6.38 1.07 18.77
C THR A 261 5.53 1.08 17.51
N ILE A 262 6.14 0.74 16.38
CA ILE A 262 5.50 0.65 15.07
C ILE A 262 5.35 -0.83 14.72
N ARG A 263 4.11 -1.27 14.49
CA ARG A 263 3.80 -2.64 14.07
C ARG A 263 3.25 -2.62 12.65
N LEU A 264 3.99 -3.20 11.71
CA LEU A 264 3.64 -3.23 10.30
C LEU A 264 3.42 -4.68 9.86
N ASN A 265 2.35 -4.90 9.10
CA ASN A 265 2.13 -6.14 8.37
C ASN A 265 2.13 -5.79 6.89
N LEU A 266 3.25 -6.09 6.20
CA LEU A 266 3.40 -5.87 4.78
C LEU A 266 2.74 -7.02 4.03
N THR A 267 1.61 -6.72 3.39
CA THR A 267 0.98 -7.65 2.46
C THR A 267 1.66 -7.51 1.09
N SER A 268 2.09 -8.63 0.51
CA SER A 268 2.71 -8.75 -0.82
C SER A 268 1.75 -8.43 -1.98
N THR A 269 0.68 -7.68 -1.73
CA THR A 269 -0.50 -7.59 -2.59
C THR A 269 -0.42 -6.53 -3.69
N GLY A 270 0.67 -5.77 -3.76
CA GLY A 270 0.86 -4.77 -4.80
C GLY A 270 1.46 -5.37 -6.07
N ASP A 271 0.94 -5.00 -7.23
CA ASP A 271 1.50 -5.33 -8.54
C ASP A 271 2.24 -4.10 -9.11
N PRO A 272 3.57 -3.98 -8.90
CA PRO A 272 4.33 -2.79 -9.27
C PRO A 272 4.40 -2.56 -10.78
N GLU A 273 4.19 -3.59 -11.60
CA GLU A 273 4.08 -3.42 -13.05
C GLU A 273 2.86 -2.57 -13.41
N TRP A 274 1.79 -2.66 -12.62
CA TRP A 274 0.51 -2.02 -12.87
C TRP A 274 0.25 -0.79 -11.99
N ALA A 275 0.94 -0.65 -10.86
CA ALA A 275 0.70 0.42 -9.90
C ALA A 275 0.74 1.82 -10.54
N ASN A 276 -0.29 2.63 -10.23
CA ASN A 276 -0.46 4.02 -10.69
C ASN A 276 -0.44 4.20 -12.22
N ARG A 277 -0.77 3.16 -13.00
CA ARG A 277 -0.83 3.26 -14.47
C ARG A 277 -2.22 3.63 -14.96
N LYS A 278 -2.24 4.34 -16.08
CA LYS A 278 -3.42 4.55 -16.94
C LYS A 278 -3.11 3.92 -18.29
N VAL A 279 -3.88 2.91 -18.69
CA VAL A 279 -3.59 2.05 -19.84
C VAL A 279 -4.82 1.96 -20.73
N TRP A 280 -4.59 2.06 -22.05
CA TRP A 280 -5.62 2.03 -23.07
C TRP A 280 -5.57 0.71 -23.84
N VAL A 281 -6.72 0.28 -24.37
CA VAL A 281 -6.79 -0.86 -25.30
C VAL A 281 -5.86 -0.59 -26.49
N TYR A 282 -5.21 -1.65 -26.99
CA TYR A 282 -4.22 -1.52 -28.07
C TYR A 282 -4.79 -0.77 -29.29
N GLY A 283 -4.06 0.23 -29.79
CA GLY A 283 -4.49 1.06 -30.92
C GLY A 283 -5.31 2.30 -30.53
N ILE A 284 -5.82 2.38 -29.30
CA ILE A 284 -6.50 3.58 -28.79
C ILE A 284 -5.45 4.63 -28.39
N LYS A 285 -5.61 5.85 -28.88
CA LYS A 285 -4.75 6.98 -28.50
C LYS A 285 -5.27 7.63 -27.25
N ALA A 286 -4.42 7.67 -26.22
CA ALA A 286 -4.72 8.32 -24.95
C ALA A 286 -5.13 9.79 -25.18
N PRO A 287 -6.35 10.18 -24.78
CA PRO A 287 -6.76 11.58 -24.76
C PRO A 287 -5.94 12.35 -23.73
N GLU A 288 -5.62 13.62 -24.02
CA GLU A 288 -5.00 14.52 -23.03
C GLU A 288 -5.91 14.70 -21.81
N GLU A 289 -5.34 14.85 -20.62
CA GLU A 289 -6.14 15.03 -19.39
C GLU A 289 -7.06 16.25 -19.47
N SER A 290 -6.62 17.33 -20.13
CA SER A 290 -7.43 18.54 -20.36
C SER A 290 -8.61 18.35 -21.32
N ALA A 291 -8.67 17.22 -22.04
CA ALA A 291 -9.82 16.90 -22.89
C ALA A 291 -11.01 16.35 -22.08
N TRP A 292 -10.74 15.79 -20.89
CA TRP A 292 -11.78 15.29 -19.99
C TRP A 292 -12.51 16.45 -19.33
N LYS A 293 -13.85 16.37 -19.34
CA LYS A 293 -14.71 17.36 -18.71
C LYS A 293 -15.42 16.71 -17.54
N GLN A 294 -15.42 17.40 -16.41
CA GLN A 294 -16.26 17.04 -15.27
C GLN A 294 -17.66 17.60 -15.50
N TYR A 295 -18.67 16.75 -15.39
CA TYR A 295 -20.07 17.12 -15.56
C TYR A 295 -20.81 17.05 -14.24
N PHE A 296 -21.56 18.12 -13.95
CA PHE A 296 -22.50 18.20 -12.85
C PHE A 296 -23.93 18.30 -13.38
N ILE A 297 -24.46 17.22 -13.96
CA ILE A 297 -25.80 17.22 -14.54
C ILE A 297 -26.84 17.28 -13.40
N ASP A 298 -27.73 18.27 -13.49
CA ASP A 298 -28.85 18.53 -12.57
C ASP A 298 -28.46 18.60 -11.07
N ARG A 299 -27.18 18.82 -10.76
CA ARG A 299 -26.63 18.69 -9.40
C ARG A 299 -26.87 17.31 -8.77
N LEU A 300 -27.02 16.28 -9.59
CA LEU A 300 -27.29 14.91 -9.17
C LEU A 300 -26.19 13.94 -9.57
N TYR A 301 -25.42 14.25 -10.61
CA TYR A 301 -24.32 13.41 -11.08
C TYR A 301 -22.99 14.17 -11.02
N ASP A 302 -21.92 13.46 -10.70
CA ASP A 302 -20.52 13.89 -10.75
C ASP A 302 -19.71 12.79 -11.47
N TYR A 303 -19.43 13.01 -12.75
CA TYR A 303 -18.58 12.11 -13.52
C TYR A 303 -17.71 12.87 -14.52
N TYR A 304 -16.64 12.21 -14.97
CA TYR A 304 -15.75 12.70 -16.00
C TYR A 304 -16.09 12.03 -17.33
N ALA A 305 -16.30 12.83 -18.37
CA ALA A 305 -16.60 12.33 -19.70
C ALA A 305 -15.77 13.01 -20.79
N LEU A 306 -15.75 12.36 -21.93
CA LEU A 306 -15.02 12.75 -23.12
C LEU A 306 -15.93 12.59 -24.35
N ALA A 307 -15.99 13.63 -25.18
CA ALA A 307 -16.71 13.59 -26.45
C ALA A 307 -16.01 12.64 -27.43
N TRP A 308 -16.80 11.97 -28.28
CA TRP A 308 -16.22 11.11 -29.32
C TRP A 308 -15.43 11.91 -30.36
N LYS A 309 -14.26 11.40 -30.76
CA LYS A 309 -13.49 11.91 -31.89
C LYS A 309 -12.76 10.80 -32.65
N PRO A 310 -12.70 10.87 -34.00
CA PRO A 310 -12.05 9.85 -34.80
C PRO A 310 -10.58 9.63 -34.45
N GLU A 311 -9.85 10.69 -34.08
CA GLU A 311 -8.42 10.62 -33.81
C GLU A 311 -8.04 9.76 -32.60
N TYR A 312 -8.97 9.54 -31.66
CA TYR A 312 -8.73 8.70 -30.48
C TYR A 312 -8.74 7.21 -30.81
N GLY A 313 -9.37 6.81 -31.92
CA GLY A 313 -9.37 5.44 -32.43
C GLY A 313 -10.31 4.47 -31.70
N TRP A 314 -11.12 4.94 -30.75
CA TRP A 314 -12.18 4.14 -30.14
C TRP A 314 -13.51 4.33 -30.90
N TYR A 315 -14.41 3.36 -30.73
CA TYR A 315 -15.67 3.27 -31.45
C TYR A 315 -16.85 3.36 -30.49
N ASP A 316 -17.94 3.97 -30.95
CA ASP A 316 -19.14 4.18 -30.16
C ASP A 316 -20.43 3.99 -30.99
N CYS A 317 -20.62 2.77 -31.46
CA CYS A 317 -21.79 2.35 -32.21
C CYS A 317 -23.02 2.50 -31.32
N ASN A 318 -23.85 3.49 -31.66
CA ASN A 318 -25.09 3.77 -30.97
C ASN A 318 -26.29 3.09 -31.63
N LYS A 319 -27.26 2.72 -30.79
CA LYS A 319 -28.57 2.24 -31.24
C LYS A 319 -29.36 3.34 -31.94
N VAL A 320 -30.26 2.94 -32.84
CA VAL A 320 -31.15 3.85 -33.55
C VAL A 320 -32.25 4.38 -32.63
N ASP A 321 -32.87 3.48 -31.86
CA ASP A 321 -33.90 3.80 -30.89
C ASP A 321 -33.75 2.90 -29.65
N ALA A 322 -33.00 3.41 -28.67
CA ALA A 322 -32.69 2.71 -27.45
C ALA A 322 -33.89 2.58 -26.48
N VAL A 323 -34.99 3.33 -26.71
CA VAL A 323 -36.16 3.33 -25.83
C VAL A 323 -36.91 2.00 -25.95
N VAL A 324 -37.46 1.49 -24.84
CA VAL A 324 -38.24 0.26 -24.84
C VAL A 324 -39.37 0.32 -25.88
N GLY A 325 -39.36 -0.63 -26.81
CA GLY A 325 -40.29 -0.67 -27.96
C GLY A 325 -39.72 -0.09 -29.26
N GLY A 326 -38.52 0.51 -29.19
CA GLY A 326 -37.74 0.95 -30.34
C GLY A 326 -37.25 -0.21 -31.20
N VAL A 327 -36.75 0.11 -32.40
CA VAL A 327 -36.43 -0.90 -33.44
C VAL A 327 -35.27 -1.82 -33.08
N ASP A 328 -34.36 -1.37 -32.23
CA ASP A 328 -33.16 -2.11 -31.81
C ASP A 328 -32.92 -2.01 -30.30
N CYS A 329 -33.95 -1.66 -29.51
CA CYS A 329 -33.83 -1.36 -28.09
C CYS A 329 -33.17 -2.45 -27.24
N TYR A 330 -33.24 -3.73 -27.62
CA TYR A 330 -32.63 -4.86 -26.92
C TYR A 330 -31.27 -5.32 -27.51
N MET A 331 -30.74 -4.61 -28.51
CA MET A 331 -29.57 -5.03 -29.29
C MET A 331 -28.23 -4.43 -28.79
N CYS A 332 -28.12 -4.11 -27.49
CA CYS A 332 -26.86 -3.59 -26.91
C CYS A 332 -25.67 -4.55 -27.08
N TRP A 333 -25.94 -5.85 -27.04
CA TRP A 333 -24.94 -6.91 -27.31
C TRP A 333 -24.35 -6.80 -28.73
N ALA A 334 -25.17 -6.46 -29.72
CA ALA A 334 -24.75 -6.31 -31.11
C ALA A 334 -24.05 -4.97 -31.35
N ALA A 335 -24.46 -3.90 -30.67
CA ALA A 335 -23.78 -2.61 -30.72
C ALA A 335 -22.37 -2.70 -30.10
N ALA A 336 -22.24 -3.30 -28.91
CA ALA A 336 -20.95 -3.58 -28.29
C ALA A 336 -20.08 -4.52 -29.14
N ALA A 337 -20.68 -5.53 -29.79
CA ALA A 337 -19.96 -6.40 -30.72
C ALA A 337 -19.43 -5.61 -31.92
N SER A 338 -20.22 -4.67 -32.45
CA SER A 338 -19.85 -3.83 -33.58
C SER A 338 -18.67 -2.92 -33.25
N ASN A 339 -18.63 -2.35 -32.04
CA ASN A 339 -17.47 -1.59 -31.54
C ASN A 339 -16.18 -2.41 -31.56
N LEU A 340 -16.22 -3.62 -30.99
CA LEU A 340 -15.06 -4.50 -30.96
C LEU A 340 -14.67 -5.01 -32.35
N LEU A 341 -15.63 -5.23 -33.25
CA LEU A 341 -15.37 -5.65 -34.63
C LEU A 341 -14.71 -4.54 -35.44
N HIS A 342 -15.17 -3.29 -35.32
CA HIS A 342 -14.50 -2.14 -35.95
C HIS A 342 -13.07 -2.00 -35.48
N TRP A 343 -12.85 -2.05 -34.16
CA TRP A 343 -11.50 -2.05 -33.58
C TRP A 343 -10.66 -3.21 -34.13
N TRP A 344 -11.18 -4.44 -34.10
CA TRP A 344 -10.45 -5.63 -34.53
C TRP A 344 -10.10 -5.59 -36.02
N ILE A 345 -11.00 -5.06 -36.86
CA ILE A 345 -10.75 -4.88 -38.30
C ILE A 345 -9.64 -3.86 -38.52
N GLU A 346 -9.67 -2.71 -37.85
CA GLU A 346 -8.63 -1.69 -38.00
C GLU A 346 -7.26 -2.24 -37.56
N GLN A 347 -7.21 -2.98 -36.44
CA GLN A 347 -5.95 -3.57 -35.96
C GLN A 347 -5.45 -4.74 -36.83
N ASN A 348 -6.31 -5.37 -37.63
CA ASN A 348 -5.97 -6.46 -38.55
C ASN A 348 -6.05 -6.07 -40.03
N LYS A 349 -6.11 -4.77 -40.33
CA LYS A 349 -6.44 -4.27 -41.67
C LYS A 349 -5.54 -4.82 -42.77
N SER A 350 -4.22 -4.87 -42.54
CA SER A 350 -3.27 -5.42 -43.51
C SER A 350 -3.49 -6.91 -43.78
N TYR A 351 -3.88 -7.70 -42.77
CA TYR A 351 -4.21 -9.12 -42.92
C TYR A 351 -5.53 -9.30 -43.68
N ILE A 352 -6.53 -8.46 -43.40
CA ILE A 352 -7.84 -8.49 -44.08
C ILE A 352 -7.69 -8.10 -45.56
N GLU A 353 -6.89 -7.07 -45.86
CA GLU A 353 -6.56 -6.67 -47.23
C GLU A 353 -5.82 -7.80 -47.98
N ARG A 354 -4.85 -8.46 -47.32
CA ARG A 354 -4.14 -9.62 -47.88
C ARG A 354 -5.06 -10.83 -48.09
N TYR A 355 -6.04 -11.03 -47.21
CA TYR A 355 -7.00 -12.12 -47.31
C TYR A 355 -7.87 -12.02 -48.56
N GLY A 356 -8.27 -10.82 -48.95
CA GLY A 356 -8.92 -10.53 -50.25
C GLY A 356 -10.29 -11.18 -50.48
N LYS A 357 -10.80 -11.97 -49.54
CA LYS A 357 -12.09 -12.69 -49.65
C LYS A 357 -13.19 -12.12 -48.73
N TYR A 358 -12.95 -10.97 -48.11
CA TYR A 358 -13.97 -10.32 -47.28
C TYR A 358 -15.17 -9.91 -48.15
N GLN A 359 -16.36 -10.41 -47.80
CA GLN A 359 -17.64 -10.11 -48.47
C GLN A 359 -18.69 -9.59 -47.47
N GLY A 360 -18.23 -9.05 -46.35
CA GLY A 360 -19.08 -8.54 -45.28
C GLY A 360 -19.53 -7.09 -45.51
N PRO A 361 -20.23 -6.51 -44.53
CA PRO A 361 -20.64 -5.11 -44.57
C PRO A 361 -19.45 -4.15 -44.67
N ASP A 362 -19.70 -2.91 -45.11
CA ASP A 362 -18.68 -1.86 -45.04
C ASP A 362 -18.30 -1.62 -43.56
N TYR A 363 -17.00 -1.51 -43.29
CA TYR A 363 -16.43 -1.26 -41.97
C TYR A 363 -15.95 0.19 -41.81
N ASN A 364 -16.29 1.09 -42.75
CA ASN A 364 -16.15 2.52 -42.53
C ASN A 364 -17.04 2.99 -41.37
N TYR A 365 -16.48 3.83 -40.50
CA TYR A 365 -17.18 4.39 -39.34
C TYR A 365 -16.62 5.78 -38.96
N PRO A 366 -17.48 6.71 -38.49
CA PRO A 366 -18.94 6.64 -38.49
C PRO A 366 -19.49 6.96 -39.89
N LEU A 367 -20.61 6.35 -40.23
CA LEU A 367 -21.37 6.66 -41.44
C LEU A 367 -22.29 7.84 -41.21
N LYS A 368 -22.51 8.66 -42.24
CA LYS A 368 -23.48 9.77 -42.20
C LYS A 368 -24.93 9.31 -42.41
N LYS A 369 -25.34 8.24 -41.71
CA LYS A 369 -26.68 7.63 -41.74
C LYS A 369 -26.89 6.82 -40.46
N MET A 370 -28.14 6.50 -40.12
CA MET A 370 -28.44 5.57 -39.03
C MET A 370 -28.74 4.15 -39.53
N PRO A 371 -28.28 3.10 -38.83
CA PRO A 371 -27.18 3.17 -37.85
C PRO A 371 -25.86 3.62 -38.52
N GLU A 372 -24.97 4.23 -37.74
CA GLU A 372 -23.69 4.79 -38.21
C GLU A 372 -22.64 3.72 -38.56
N SER A 373 -23.05 2.45 -38.51
CA SER A 373 -22.21 1.28 -38.68
C SER A 373 -22.96 0.26 -39.52
N ASP A 374 -22.44 -0.05 -40.71
CA ASP A 374 -23.01 -1.11 -41.55
C ASP A 374 -22.75 -2.51 -40.94
N ILE A 375 -21.75 -2.64 -40.07
CA ILE A 375 -21.59 -3.83 -39.20
C ILE A 375 -22.79 -3.97 -38.26
N PHE A 376 -23.18 -2.89 -37.56
CA PHE A 376 -24.33 -2.94 -36.66
C PHE A 376 -25.64 -3.15 -37.43
N LYS A 377 -25.80 -2.49 -38.58
CA LYS A 377 -26.91 -2.73 -39.51
C LYS A 377 -27.02 -4.22 -39.87
N SER A 378 -25.90 -4.88 -40.14
CA SER A 378 -25.88 -6.32 -40.47
C SER A 378 -26.40 -7.17 -39.31
N PHE A 379 -26.19 -6.80 -38.05
CA PHE A 379 -26.79 -7.50 -36.92
C PHE A 379 -28.31 -7.27 -36.88
N CYS A 380 -28.76 -6.03 -36.99
CA CYS A 380 -30.19 -5.69 -37.00
C CYS A 380 -30.96 -6.38 -38.13
N ASP A 381 -30.32 -6.58 -39.29
CA ASP A 381 -30.94 -7.29 -40.42
C ASP A 381 -30.94 -8.82 -40.24
N SER A 382 -30.03 -9.36 -39.42
CA SER A 382 -29.83 -10.81 -39.28
C SER A 382 -30.56 -11.41 -38.08
N PHE A 383 -30.84 -10.61 -37.05
CA PHE A 383 -31.39 -11.07 -35.78
C PHE A 383 -32.60 -10.25 -35.37
N LYS A 384 -33.53 -10.88 -34.64
CA LYS A 384 -34.65 -10.16 -34.04
C LYS A 384 -34.14 -9.18 -32.98
N ASN A 385 -34.92 -8.14 -32.71
CA ASN A 385 -34.70 -7.22 -31.60
C ASN A 385 -34.97 -7.93 -30.24
N GLU A 386 -34.06 -8.81 -29.86
CA GLU A 386 -34.07 -9.62 -28.64
C GLU A 386 -32.69 -9.55 -27.95
N ALA A 387 -32.66 -9.84 -26.65
CA ALA A 387 -31.46 -9.75 -25.83
C ALA A 387 -30.53 -10.94 -26.08
N GLY A 388 -29.26 -10.66 -26.41
CA GLY A 388 -28.23 -11.66 -26.73
C GLY A 388 -26.90 -11.43 -26.04
N TYR A 389 -25.84 -12.06 -26.54
CA TYR A 389 -24.49 -12.01 -25.98
C TYR A 389 -23.46 -11.49 -26.99
N THR A 390 -22.62 -10.56 -26.55
CA THR A 390 -21.60 -9.90 -27.38
C THR A 390 -20.59 -10.88 -27.98
N ASP A 391 -20.10 -11.86 -27.21
CA ASP A 391 -19.15 -12.88 -27.69
C ASP A 391 -19.77 -13.78 -28.76
N GLU A 392 -21.03 -14.20 -28.61
CA GLU A 392 -21.73 -14.96 -29.65
C GLU A 392 -21.87 -14.16 -30.96
N GLY A 393 -22.19 -12.87 -30.87
CA GLY A 393 -22.28 -11.99 -32.04
C GLY A 393 -20.96 -11.82 -32.79
N ILE A 394 -19.85 -11.64 -32.05
CA ILE A 394 -18.51 -11.55 -32.65
C ILE A 394 -18.12 -12.85 -33.34
N ASN A 395 -18.36 -14.00 -32.69
CA ASN A 395 -18.04 -15.31 -33.26
C ASN A 395 -18.92 -15.65 -34.47
N TRP A 396 -20.17 -15.20 -34.52
CA TRP A 396 -21.00 -15.25 -35.71
C TRP A 396 -20.37 -14.46 -36.87
N PHE A 397 -19.98 -13.21 -36.61
CA PHE A 397 -19.43 -12.35 -37.65
C PHE A 397 -18.12 -12.90 -38.23
N ILE A 398 -17.17 -13.27 -37.36
CA ILE A 398 -15.82 -13.68 -37.75
C ILE A 398 -15.81 -15.13 -38.22
N GLN A 399 -16.32 -16.05 -37.39
CA GLN A 399 -16.15 -17.49 -37.56
C GLN A 399 -17.38 -18.18 -38.18
N GLY A 400 -18.54 -17.51 -38.20
CA GLY A 400 -19.80 -18.09 -38.68
C GLY A 400 -20.46 -19.01 -37.66
N LYS A 401 -20.04 -18.94 -36.38
CA LYS A 401 -20.67 -19.70 -35.31
C LYS A 401 -22.07 -19.14 -35.06
N LYS A 402 -23.08 -19.97 -35.30
CA LYS A 402 -24.47 -19.62 -35.01
C LYS A 402 -24.65 -19.26 -33.52
N PRO A 403 -25.14 -18.05 -33.16
CA PRO A 403 -25.51 -17.72 -31.80
C PRO A 403 -26.59 -18.67 -31.28
N VAL A 404 -26.46 -19.09 -30.02
CA VAL A 404 -27.44 -19.96 -29.36
C VAL A 404 -28.55 -19.11 -28.74
N SER A 405 -28.18 -17.89 -28.30
CA SER A 405 -29.09 -16.99 -27.63
C SER A 405 -30.11 -16.31 -28.53
N GLN A 406 -29.86 -16.22 -29.86
CA GLN A 406 -30.63 -15.37 -30.77
C GLN A 406 -31.35 -16.12 -31.90
N PRO A 407 -32.64 -15.80 -32.16
CA PRO A 407 -33.33 -16.26 -33.35
C PRO A 407 -32.94 -15.42 -34.58
N TYR A 408 -32.69 -16.11 -35.69
CA TYR A 408 -32.41 -15.48 -36.98
C TYR A 408 -33.66 -14.93 -37.65
N ILE A 409 -33.44 -13.91 -38.48
CA ILE A 409 -34.40 -13.41 -39.47
C ILE A 409 -34.14 -14.10 -40.81
N GLU A 410 -35.21 -14.42 -41.54
CA GLU A 410 -35.14 -14.95 -42.90
C GLU A 410 -35.18 -13.80 -43.93
N PRO A 411 -34.36 -13.84 -45.01
CA PRO A 411 -33.42 -14.91 -45.36
C PRO A 411 -32.16 -14.91 -44.48
N TYR A 412 -31.72 -16.11 -44.10
CA TYR A 412 -30.57 -16.32 -43.22
C TYR A 412 -29.25 -15.71 -43.75
N ASN A 413 -28.59 -14.87 -42.94
CA ASN A 413 -27.20 -14.44 -43.16
C ASN A 413 -26.22 -15.33 -42.35
N PRO A 414 -25.41 -16.18 -43.02
CA PRO A 414 -24.44 -17.05 -42.34
C PRO A 414 -23.24 -16.31 -41.73
N ALA A 415 -22.94 -15.08 -42.18
CA ALA A 415 -21.70 -14.37 -41.88
C ALA A 415 -20.45 -15.27 -42.00
N GLY A 416 -19.61 -15.34 -40.96
CA GLY A 416 -18.36 -16.10 -41.01
C GLY A 416 -17.40 -15.59 -42.06
N TYR A 417 -17.22 -14.28 -42.12
CA TYR A 417 -16.46 -13.61 -43.17
C TYR A 417 -14.96 -13.96 -43.15
N PHE A 418 -14.48 -14.57 -42.06
CA PHE A 418 -13.09 -15.00 -41.88
C PHE A 418 -12.96 -16.48 -41.45
N LYS A 419 -13.98 -17.30 -41.71
CA LYS A 419 -14.02 -18.71 -41.29
C LYS A 419 -12.89 -19.59 -41.89
N ASP A 420 -12.29 -19.17 -43.00
CA ASP A 420 -11.13 -19.86 -43.59
C ASP A 420 -9.89 -19.74 -42.68
N VAL A 421 -9.76 -18.62 -41.97
CA VAL A 421 -8.66 -18.32 -41.03
C VAL A 421 -9.01 -18.75 -39.62
N PHE A 422 -10.29 -18.61 -39.25
CA PHE A 422 -10.80 -18.95 -37.93
C PHE A 422 -11.87 -20.05 -38.02
N PRO A 423 -11.49 -21.28 -38.42
CA PRO A 423 -12.44 -22.35 -38.66
C PRO A 423 -13.12 -22.80 -37.36
N VAL A 424 -14.45 -22.85 -37.37
CA VAL A 424 -15.25 -23.45 -36.31
C VAL A 424 -16.27 -24.40 -36.90
N ASN A 425 -16.53 -25.51 -36.21
CA ASN A 425 -17.63 -26.41 -36.53
C ASN A 425 -18.69 -26.35 -35.40
N SER A 426 -19.78 -27.09 -35.58
CA SER A 426 -20.90 -27.09 -34.63
C SER A 426 -20.49 -27.54 -33.22
N THR A 427 -19.43 -28.34 -33.07
CA THR A 427 -18.90 -28.83 -31.79
C THR A 427 -17.64 -28.10 -31.31
N SER A 428 -17.11 -27.15 -32.07
CA SER A 428 -15.85 -26.46 -31.74
C SER A 428 -16.00 -25.60 -30.49
N THR A 429 -15.00 -25.70 -29.61
CA THR A 429 -14.80 -24.85 -28.44
C THR A 429 -13.72 -23.78 -28.67
N ASP A 430 -13.08 -23.74 -29.84
CA ASP A 430 -12.07 -22.75 -30.23
C ASP A 430 -12.73 -21.47 -30.77
N LEU A 431 -13.53 -20.85 -29.90
CA LEU A 431 -14.18 -19.57 -30.19
C LEU A 431 -13.17 -18.44 -30.02
N LEU A 432 -13.18 -17.50 -30.95
CA LEU A 432 -12.24 -16.39 -30.93
C LEU A 432 -12.56 -15.41 -29.80
N SER A 433 -13.82 -14.99 -29.72
CA SER A 433 -14.33 -14.16 -28.62
C SER A 433 -14.95 -15.04 -27.53
N TYR A 434 -14.76 -14.65 -26.28
CA TYR A 434 -15.25 -15.41 -25.13
C TYR A 434 -15.61 -14.49 -23.95
N SER A 435 -16.51 -14.99 -23.08
CA SER A 435 -16.95 -14.28 -21.88
C SER A 435 -16.37 -14.85 -20.58
N VAL A 436 -16.06 -13.94 -19.65
CA VAL A 436 -15.55 -14.23 -18.31
C VAL A 436 -16.55 -13.71 -17.29
N GLY A 437 -17.13 -14.60 -16.48
CA GLY A 437 -18.04 -14.25 -15.38
C GLY A 437 -17.42 -14.44 -13.99
N GLY A 438 -18.19 -14.24 -12.92
CA GLY A 438 -17.72 -14.46 -11.54
C GLY A 438 -16.60 -13.49 -11.14
N LEU A 439 -16.80 -12.21 -11.44
CA LEU A 439 -15.79 -11.15 -11.38
C LEU A 439 -15.60 -10.60 -9.96
N GLY A 440 -15.11 -11.45 -9.05
CA GLY A 440 -14.51 -10.99 -7.80
C GLY A 440 -13.24 -10.17 -8.05
N LYS A 441 -12.73 -9.50 -7.00
CA LYS A 441 -11.61 -8.55 -7.10
C LYS A 441 -10.44 -9.10 -7.93
N GLU A 442 -9.91 -10.25 -7.53
CA GLU A 442 -8.75 -10.87 -8.19
C GLU A 442 -9.04 -11.23 -9.65
N ARG A 443 -10.18 -11.89 -9.92
CA ARG A 443 -10.53 -12.32 -11.28
C ARG A 443 -10.74 -11.14 -12.22
N PHE A 444 -11.40 -10.08 -11.75
CA PHE A 444 -11.59 -8.86 -12.55
C PHE A 444 -10.24 -8.22 -12.90
N ASN A 445 -9.38 -8.01 -11.90
CA ASN A 445 -8.05 -7.44 -12.08
C ASN A 445 -7.21 -8.24 -13.08
N ASN A 446 -7.11 -9.55 -12.89
CA ASN A 446 -6.32 -10.41 -13.76
C ASN A 446 -6.88 -10.41 -15.20
N THR A 447 -8.20 -10.36 -15.36
CA THR A 447 -8.84 -10.33 -16.69
C THR A 447 -8.56 -9.03 -17.43
N ILE A 448 -8.65 -7.87 -16.75
CA ILE A 448 -8.36 -6.56 -17.36
C ILE A 448 -6.87 -6.45 -17.70
N LYS A 449 -5.97 -6.85 -16.79
CA LYS A 449 -4.52 -6.85 -17.02
C LYS A 449 -4.12 -7.74 -18.20
N ASP A 450 -4.64 -8.97 -18.24
CA ASP A 450 -4.43 -9.89 -19.36
C ASP A 450 -4.91 -9.28 -20.68
N ALA A 451 -6.11 -8.70 -20.71
CA ALA A 451 -6.64 -8.08 -21.92
C ALA A 451 -5.76 -6.94 -22.42
N LEU A 452 -5.33 -6.05 -21.54
CA LEU A 452 -4.50 -4.90 -21.89
C LEU A 452 -3.07 -5.32 -22.29
N ALA A 453 -2.47 -6.28 -21.60
CA ALA A 453 -1.13 -6.80 -21.92
C ALA A 453 -1.11 -7.58 -23.24
N ASN A 454 -2.15 -8.38 -23.50
CA ASN A 454 -2.24 -9.28 -24.65
C ASN A 454 -3.11 -8.73 -25.78
N LYS A 455 -3.25 -7.39 -25.86
CA LYS A 455 -3.89 -6.66 -26.97
C LYS A 455 -5.29 -7.21 -27.30
N LYS A 456 -6.15 -7.38 -26.30
CA LYS A 456 -7.54 -7.83 -26.47
C LYS A 456 -8.48 -6.63 -26.37
N GLY A 457 -9.49 -6.62 -27.23
CA GLY A 457 -10.65 -5.73 -27.09
C GLY A 457 -11.52 -6.18 -25.93
N ILE A 458 -12.18 -5.22 -25.26
CA ILE A 458 -12.91 -5.46 -24.01
C ILE A 458 -14.33 -4.90 -24.11
N ALA A 459 -15.33 -5.77 -23.95
CA ALA A 459 -16.71 -5.37 -23.68
C ALA A 459 -17.12 -5.84 -22.28
N VAL A 460 -18.16 -5.20 -21.73
CA VAL A 460 -18.59 -5.40 -20.35
C VAL A 460 -20.10 -5.55 -20.27
N CYS A 461 -20.56 -6.48 -19.43
CA CYS A 461 -21.97 -6.63 -19.08
C CYS A 461 -22.18 -6.09 -17.67
N LYS A 462 -22.98 -5.03 -17.54
CA LYS A 462 -23.35 -4.42 -16.27
C LYS A 462 -24.79 -4.75 -15.88
N GLY A 463 -25.12 -4.59 -14.61
CA GLY A 463 -26.47 -4.80 -14.09
C GLY A 463 -26.69 -6.19 -13.51
N THR A 464 -27.95 -6.62 -13.37
CA THR A 464 -28.27 -7.95 -12.84
C THR A 464 -28.23 -9.00 -13.95
N LEU A 465 -28.17 -10.29 -13.58
CA LEU A 465 -28.21 -11.39 -14.56
C LEU A 465 -29.46 -11.39 -15.47
N LYS A 466 -30.55 -10.71 -15.07
CA LYS A 466 -31.81 -10.65 -15.84
C LYS A 466 -32.01 -9.32 -16.58
N GLU A 467 -31.21 -8.32 -16.29
CA GLU A 467 -31.31 -6.94 -16.82
C GLU A 467 -29.93 -6.45 -17.24
N GLY A 468 -29.16 -7.35 -17.87
CA GLY A 468 -27.80 -7.05 -18.31
C GLY A 468 -27.79 -6.04 -19.45
N HIS A 469 -26.84 -5.11 -19.42
CA HIS A 469 -26.57 -4.17 -20.51
C HIS A 469 -25.10 -4.30 -20.93
N PHE A 470 -24.86 -4.40 -22.24
CA PHE A 470 -23.52 -4.59 -22.80
C PHE A 470 -22.98 -3.28 -23.35
N GLU A 471 -21.75 -2.96 -22.96
CA GLU A 471 -21.03 -1.74 -23.31
C GLU A 471 -19.56 -2.06 -23.63
N THR A 472 -18.77 -1.05 -24.01
CA THR A 472 -17.36 -1.26 -24.41
C THR A 472 -16.40 -0.54 -23.48
N ILE A 473 -15.34 -1.22 -23.03
CA ILE A 473 -14.26 -0.64 -22.23
C ILE A 473 -13.08 -0.34 -23.14
N TRP A 474 -12.61 0.90 -23.13
CA TRP A 474 -11.49 1.37 -23.96
C TRP A 474 -10.20 1.63 -23.18
N GLY A 475 -10.26 1.67 -21.85
CA GLY A 475 -9.09 1.82 -20.99
C GLY A 475 -9.39 1.58 -19.52
N ALA A 476 -8.32 1.55 -18.72
CA ALA A 476 -8.39 1.39 -17.27
C ALA A 476 -7.30 2.20 -16.55
N GLU A 477 -7.58 2.57 -15.31
CA GLU A 477 -6.60 3.07 -14.34
C GLU A 477 -6.36 2.03 -13.25
N PHE A 478 -5.17 2.09 -12.66
CA PHE A 478 -4.74 1.22 -11.58
C PHE A 478 -4.27 2.07 -10.39
N ASP A 479 -4.63 1.66 -9.17
CA ASP A 479 -4.21 2.31 -7.94
C ASP A 479 -2.74 1.99 -7.57
N GLU A 480 -2.29 2.47 -6.42
CA GLU A 480 -0.95 2.24 -5.86
C GLU A 480 -0.59 0.77 -5.60
N ASN A 481 -1.60 -0.10 -5.54
CA ASN A 481 -1.43 -1.56 -5.43
C ASN A 481 -1.50 -2.25 -6.79
N GLY A 482 -1.71 -1.51 -7.88
CA GLY A 482 -1.91 -2.09 -9.21
C GLY A 482 -3.25 -2.79 -9.35
N ASP A 483 -4.24 -2.48 -8.50
CA ASP A 483 -5.62 -2.92 -8.70
C ASP A 483 -6.37 -1.90 -9.58
N VAL A 484 -7.27 -2.36 -10.46
CA VAL A 484 -8.07 -1.49 -11.32
C VAL A 484 -8.91 -0.56 -10.45
N SER A 485 -8.72 0.74 -10.62
CA SER A 485 -9.34 1.82 -9.85
C SER A 485 -10.40 2.57 -10.64
N ALA A 486 -10.29 2.59 -11.97
CA ALA A 486 -11.30 3.13 -12.87
C ALA A 486 -11.29 2.43 -14.23
N ILE A 487 -12.41 2.51 -14.94
CA ILE A 487 -12.57 2.07 -16.33
C ILE A 487 -13.14 3.20 -17.19
N TYR A 488 -12.79 3.19 -18.47
CA TYR A 488 -13.30 4.12 -19.48
C TYR A 488 -14.25 3.40 -20.41
N MET A 489 -15.52 3.80 -20.42
CA MET A 489 -16.60 3.03 -21.04
C MET A 489 -17.44 3.90 -21.98
N ALA A 490 -17.86 3.33 -23.10
CA ALA A 490 -18.78 3.94 -24.07
C ALA A 490 -20.13 3.19 -24.07
N ASP A 491 -21.25 3.91 -23.98
CA ASP A 491 -22.61 3.35 -23.86
C ASP A 491 -23.37 3.51 -25.18
N ASN A 492 -23.78 2.40 -25.79
CA ASN A 492 -24.53 2.42 -27.05
C ASN A 492 -25.97 2.96 -26.97
N ASN A 493 -26.37 3.55 -25.83
CA ASN A 493 -27.60 4.29 -25.62
C ASN A 493 -27.40 5.81 -25.59
N ASP A 494 -26.17 6.31 -25.60
CA ASP A 494 -25.86 7.68 -25.18
C ASP A 494 -25.70 8.69 -26.33
N ARG A 495 -26.00 8.31 -27.59
CA ARG A 495 -25.90 9.22 -28.76
C ARG A 495 -26.41 10.63 -28.50
N ASP A 496 -27.64 10.74 -27.97
CA ASP A 496 -28.26 12.05 -27.76
C ASP A 496 -27.50 12.85 -26.68
N TYR A 497 -26.88 12.17 -25.70
CA TYR A 497 -25.99 12.79 -24.71
C TYR A 497 -24.63 13.19 -25.32
N ASP A 498 -24.06 12.42 -26.25
CA ASP A 498 -22.84 12.85 -26.96
C ASP A 498 -23.11 14.08 -27.83
N GLU A 499 -24.20 14.08 -28.60
CA GLU A 499 -24.58 15.21 -29.46
C GLU A 499 -24.90 16.47 -28.65
N GLU A 500 -25.63 16.36 -27.54
CA GLU A 500 -26.08 17.51 -26.74
C GLU A 500 -25.01 17.99 -25.74
N PHE A 501 -24.29 17.06 -25.10
CA PHE A 501 -23.40 17.37 -23.97
C PHE A 501 -21.93 17.00 -24.22
N GLY A 502 -21.60 16.26 -25.29
CA GLY A 502 -20.25 15.77 -25.56
C GLY A 502 -19.81 14.64 -24.63
N VAL A 503 -20.74 13.75 -24.29
CA VAL A 503 -20.55 12.56 -23.46
C VAL A 503 -20.60 11.31 -24.36
N GLY A 504 -19.46 10.84 -24.85
CA GLY A 504 -19.36 9.57 -25.59
C GLY A 504 -18.52 8.50 -24.87
N CYS A 505 -17.59 8.90 -24.00
CA CYS A 505 -16.88 7.98 -23.12
C CYS A 505 -16.82 8.53 -21.69
N ILE A 506 -17.20 7.71 -20.72
CA ILE A 506 -17.27 8.08 -19.30
C ILE A 506 -16.22 7.31 -18.50
N ARG A 507 -15.58 8.00 -17.56
CA ARG A 507 -14.68 7.41 -16.56
C ARG A 507 -15.49 6.99 -15.34
N PHE A 508 -15.55 5.69 -15.08
CA PHE A 508 -16.23 5.11 -13.92
C PHE A 508 -15.24 4.58 -12.90
N LYS A 509 -15.43 4.95 -11.63
CA LYS A 509 -14.62 4.45 -10.51
C LYS A 509 -15.02 3.01 -10.18
N ILE A 510 -14.04 2.10 -10.10
CA ILE A 510 -14.26 0.71 -9.72
C ILE A 510 -14.35 0.58 -8.20
N ARG A 511 -15.24 -0.33 -7.77
CA ARG A 511 -15.42 -0.75 -6.39
C ARG A 511 -15.43 -2.26 -6.27
N TYR A 512 -14.77 -2.76 -5.23
CA TYR A 512 -14.77 -4.17 -4.87
C TYR A 512 -15.66 -4.36 -3.64
N GLU A 513 -16.86 -4.87 -3.86
CA GLU A 513 -17.87 -5.06 -2.84
C GLU A 513 -17.89 -6.53 -2.37
N LYS A 514 -18.58 -6.81 -1.26
CA LYS A 514 -18.73 -8.17 -0.73
C LYS A 514 -20.19 -8.60 -0.72
N TYR A 515 -20.44 -9.82 -1.17
CA TYR A 515 -21.70 -10.49 -0.92
C TYR A 515 -21.84 -10.83 0.57
N PRO A 516 -23.07 -10.98 1.10
CA PRO A 516 -23.32 -11.42 2.48
C PRO A 516 -22.58 -12.72 2.84
N GLU A 517 -22.40 -13.62 1.88
CA GLU A 517 -21.71 -14.90 2.00
C GLU A 517 -20.17 -14.76 2.02
N GLY A 518 -19.63 -13.55 1.87
CA GLY A 518 -18.22 -13.21 2.02
C GLY A 518 -17.41 -13.13 0.73
N ALA A 519 -17.94 -13.66 -0.39
CA ALA A 519 -17.29 -13.54 -1.70
C ALA A 519 -17.27 -12.09 -2.20
N THR A 520 -16.19 -11.68 -2.89
CA THR A 520 -16.13 -10.35 -3.49
C THR A 520 -16.79 -10.31 -4.87
N TYR A 521 -17.33 -9.15 -5.24
CA TYR A 521 -17.75 -8.84 -6.60
C TYR A 521 -17.29 -7.45 -6.99
N THR A 522 -17.14 -7.23 -8.29
CA THR A 522 -16.74 -5.94 -8.84
C THR A 522 -17.96 -5.15 -9.28
N ALA A 523 -17.97 -3.87 -8.96
CA ALA A 523 -18.98 -2.91 -9.35
C ALA A 523 -18.31 -1.58 -9.70
N TYR A 524 -19.08 -0.60 -10.15
CA TYR A 524 -18.58 0.74 -10.38
C TYR A 524 -19.57 1.81 -9.89
N ASP A 525 -19.04 2.98 -9.51
CA ASP A 525 -19.85 4.13 -9.12
C ASP A 525 -20.37 4.85 -10.36
N THR A 526 -21.67 5.12 -10.42
CA THR A 526 -22.32 5.82 -11.55
C THR A 526 -22.08 7.33 -11.57
N GLY A 527 -21.43 7.87 -10.53
CA GLY A 527 -21.34 9.31 -10.30
C GLY A 527 -22.59 9.94 -9.68
N TYR A 528 -23.68 9.19 -9.47
CA TYR A 528 -24.87 9.73 -8.80
C TYR A 528 -24.56 10.10 -7.33
N MET A 529 -24.91 11.32 -6.91
CA MET A 529 -24.47 11.88 -5.62
C MET A 529 -25.39 11.52 -4.44
N GLU A 530 -26.67 11.24 -4.68
CA GLU A 530 -27.64 10.96 -3.59
C GLU A 530 -27.95 9.46 -3.45
N GLY A 531 -27.38 8.78 -2.45
CA GLY A 531 -27.78 7.39 -2.14
C GLY A 531 -27.50 6.38 -3.26
N SER A 532 -26.54 6.68 -4.14
CA SER A 532 -26.14 5.82 -5.25
C SER A 532 -25.72 4.44 -4.79
N LYS A 533 -26.21 3.42 -5.50
CA LYS A 533 -25.75 2.04 -5.36
C LYS A 533 -24.84 1.75 -6.55
N PRO A 534 -23.66 1.14 -6.32
CA PRO A 534 -22.75 0.81 -7.41
C PRO A 534 -23.40 -0.23 -8.32
N ILE A 535 -23.13 -0.15 -9.62
CA ILE A 535 -23.65 -1.11 -10.61
C ILE A 535 -22.66 -2.27 -10.72
N ALA A 536 -23.16 -3.49 -10.49
CA ALA A 536 -22.35 -4.69 -10.59
C ALA A 536 -21.90 -4.97 -12.03
N ILE A 537 -20.65 -5.41 -12.17
CA ILE A 537 -20.10 -5.94 -13.42
C ILE A 537 -20.24 -7.46 -13.36
N THR A 538 -21.05 -8.03 -14.26
CA THR A 538 -21.34 -9.47 -14.24
C THR A 538 -20.46 -10.27 -15.18
N ARG A 539 -20.06 -9.67 -16.31
CA ARG A 539 -19.21 -10.31 -17.33
C ARG A 539 -18.28 -9.33 -18.01
N LEU A 540 -17.13 -9.85 -18.43
CA LEU A 540 -16.24 -9.24 -19.42
C LEU A 540 -16.23 -10.12 -20.67
N ILE A 541 -16.14 -9.50 -21.84
CA ILE A 541 -16.05 -10.15 -23.14
C ILE A 541 -14.74 -9.71 -23.77
N LEU A 542 -13.95 -10.69 -24.18
CA LEU A 542 -12.61 -10.47 -24.69
C LEU A 542 -12.51 -10.89 -26.15
N LEU A 543 -11.92 -10.02 -26.98
CA LEU A 543 -11.63 -10.29 -28.38
C LEU A 543 -10.12 -10.13 -28.65
N PRO A 544 -9.34 -11.22 -28.73
CA PRO A 544 -7.94 -11.13 -29.13
C PRO A 544 -7.78 -10.81 -30.62
N LEU A 545 -6.66 -10.18 -30.99
CA LEU A 545 -6.34 -9.92 -32.40
C LEU A 545 -6.09 -11.20 -33.20
N ALA A 546 -5.51 -12.22 -32.56
CA ALA A 546 -5.19 -13.52 -33.14
C ALA A 546 -4.42 -13.44 -34.48
N GLN A 547 -3.40 -12.58 -34.52
CA GLN A 547 -2.52 -12.37 -35.69
C GLN A 547 -1.68 -13.60 -36.04
N ASP A 548 -1.38 -14.44 -35.05
CA ASP A 548 -0.78 -15.76 -35.20
C ASP A 548 -1.60 -16.66 -36.14
N LYS A 549 -2.93 -16.72 -35.97
CA LYS A 549 -3.81 -17.52 -36.84
C LYS A 549 -3.81 -17.02 -38.30
N TRP A 550 -3.67 -15.70 -38.50
CA TRP A 550 -3.50 -15.14 -39.84
C TRP A 550 -2.18 -15.58 -40.47
N GLU A 551 -1.08 -15.53 -39.73
CA GLU A 551 0.24 -15.95 -40.20
C GLU A 551 0.25 -17.44 -40.58
N GLU A 552 -0.34 -18.30 -39.73
CA GLU A 552 -0.50 -19.74 -40.01
C GLU A 552 -1.30 -19.98 -41.30
N TYR A 553 -2.43 -19.29 -41.46
CA TYR A 553 -3.26 -19.39 -42.67
C TYR A 553 -2.45 -19.07 -43.94
N PHE A 554 -1.73 -17.93 -43.94
CA PHE A 554 -0.98 -17.52 -45.12
C PHE A 554 0.23 -18.44 -45.41
N ALA A 555 0.86 -19.00 -44.38
CA ALA A 555 1.94 -19.97 -44.55
C ALA A 555 1.43 -21.27 -45.19
N GLN A 556 0.24 -21.74 -44.79
CA GLN A 556 -0.41 -22.91 -45.40
C GLN A 556 -0.77 -22.66 -46.87
N GLN A 557 -1.30 -21.48 -47.20
CA GLN A 557 -1.61 -21.11 -48.59
C GLN A 557 -0.36 -21.07 -49.46
N ALA A 558 0.75 -20.51 -48.96
CA ALA A 558 2.02 -20.49 -49.69
C ALA A 558 2.56 -21.91 -49.95
N SER A 559 2.49 -22.78 -48.93
CA SER A 559 2.95 -24.17 -49.05
C SER A 559 2.11 -25.00 -50.04
N GLN A 560 0.81 -24.70 -50.16
CA GLN A 560 -0.08 -25.35 -51.14
C GLN A 560 0.23 -24.87 -52.56
N ALA A 561 0.52 -23.57 -52.75
CA ALA A 561 0.88 -23.01 -54.04
C ALA A 561 2.25 -23.50 -54.57
N ASP A 562 3.20 -23.83 -53.67
CA ASP A 562 4.50 -24.42 -54.04
C ASP A 562 4.43 -25.92 -54.36
N ALA A 563 3.33 -26.59 -53.98
CA ALA A 563 3.11 -28.02 -54.19
C ALA A 563 2.29 -28.36 -55.45
N GLU A 564 1.63 -27.36 -56.05
CA GLU A 564 0.93 -27.41 -57.34
C GLU A 564 1.84 -26.96 -58.49
#